data_AF-A0A6C0AF36-F1
#
_entry.id   AF-A0A6C0AF36-F1
#
_cell.length_a   1.000
_cell.length_b   1.000
_cell.length_c   1.000
_cell.angle_alpha   90.00
_cell.angle_beta   90.00
_cell.angle_gamma   90.00
#
_symmetry.space_group_name_H-M   'P 1'
#
loop_
_entity.id
_entity.type
_entity.pdbx_description
1 polymer ?
#
loop_
_entity_poly.entity_id
_entity_poly.type
_entity_poly.pdbx_seq_one_letter_code
_entity_poly.pdbx_strand_id
1 'polypeptide(L)' 'MKPFISNSHTKSIDQFELNGKFIKTWVSQSEAGKILKIDISLIGKCCKNKSSTAGGFIWKYHLT' A
#
# COMPACT_ATOMS: atom_id res chain seq x y z
N MET A 1 -0.83 -5.20 -32.62
CA MET A 1 -1.09 -4.85 -31.21
C MET A 1 0.23 -4.46 -30.57
N LYS A 2 0.35 -3.24 -30.03
CA LYS A 2 1.54 -2.83 -29.28
C LYS A 2 1.45 -3.42 -27.86
N PRO A 3 2.50 -4.05 -27.32
CA PRO A 3 2.48 -4.48 -25.93
C PRO A 3 2.42 -3.24 -25.04
N PHE A 4 1.42 -3.17 -24.17
CA PHE A 4 1.43 -2.21 -23.07
C PHE A 4 2.50 -2.68 -22.09
N ILE A 5 3.73 -2.20 -22.26
CA ILE A 5 4.72 -2.22 -21.18
C ILE A 5 4.25 -1.17 -20.19
N SER A 6 3.44 -1.58 -19.21
CA SER A 6 3.12 -0.72 -18.08
C SER A 6 4.41 -0.57 -17.28
N ASN A 7 5.06 0.59 -17.42
CA ASN A 7 6.22 0.98 -16.62
C ASN A 7 5.79 1.32 -15.18
N SER A 8 4.95 0.49 -14.58
CA SER A 8 4.46 0.66 -13.22
C SER A 8 5.51 0.08 -12.29
N HIS A 9 6.29 0.96 -11.66
CA HIS A 9 7.03 0.63 -10.44
C HIS A 9 6.01 0.39 -9.33
N THR A 10 5.25 -0.70 -9.41
CA THR A 10 4.37 -1.14 -8.33
C THR A 10 5.24 -1.44 -7.13
N LYS A 11 5.23 -0.53 -6.15
CA LYS A 11 5.90 -0.74 -4.88
C LYS A 11 4.97 -1.56 -4.01
N SER A 12 5.38 -2.79 -3.69
CA SER A 12 4.72 -3.60 -2.69
C SER A 12 4.68 -2.86 -1.37
N ILE A 13 3.63 -3.11 -0.59
CA ILE A 13 3.44 -2.46 0.71
C ILE A 13 3.04 -3.49 1.76
N ASP A 14 3.48 -3.24 2.99
CA ASP A 14 3.13 -4.04 4.15
C ASP A 14 2.03 -3.34 4.94
N GLN A 15 1.01 -4.12 5.33
CA GLN A 15 -0.07 -3.72 6.20
C GLN A 15 0.20 -4.23 7.61
N PHE A 16 0.01 -3.35 8.60
CA PHE A 16 0.11 -3.68 10.01
C PHE A 16 -1.13 -3.22 10.77
N GLU A 17 -1.43 -3.90 11.86
CA GLU A 17 -2.36 -3.39 12.89
C GLU A 17 -1.76 -2.13 13.55
N LEU A 18 -2.61 -1.38 14.27
CA LEU A 18 -2.18 -0.16 14.97
C LEU A 18 -1.17 -0.43 16.11
N ASN A 19 -1.12 -1.66 16.61
CA ASN A 19 -0.11 -2.11 17.57
C ASN A 19 1.24 -2.49 16.91
N GLY A 20 1.34 -2.38 15.57
CA GLY A 20 2.54 -2.72 14.82
C GLY A 20 2.64 -4.19 14.40
N LYS A 21 1.64 -5.04 14.68
CA LYS A 21 1.62 -6.44 14.25
C LYS A 21 1.43 -6.52 12.74
N PHE A 22 2.32 -7.26 12.07
CA PHE A 22 2.21 -7.52 10.63
C PHE A 22 0.95 -8.32 10.30
N ILE A 23 0.27 -7.92 9.23
CA ILE A 23 -0.91 -8.60 8.70
C ILE A 23 -0.58 -9.28 7.38
N LYS A 24 -0.15 -8.48 6.38
CA LYS A 24 -0.01 -8.94 5.00
C LYS A 24 0.83 -7.98 4.15
N THR A 25 1.59 -8.53 3.20
CA THR A 25 2.19 -7.79 2.08
C THR A 25 1.25 -7.79 0.88
N TRP A 26 1.05 -6.62 0.29
CA TRP A 26 0.24 -6.39 -0.91
C TRP A 26 1.16 -6.06 -2.08
N VAL A 27 0.78 -6.47 -3.30
CA VAL A 27 1.60 -6.21 -4.50
C VAL A 27 1.64 -4.71 -4.84
N SER A 28 0.66 -3.94 -4.38
CA SER A 28 0.65 -2.48 -4.45
C SER A 28 -0.39 -1.84 -3.53
N GLN A 29 -0.23 -0.54 -3.26
CA GLN A 29 -1.26 0.26 -2.61
C GLN A 29 -2.59 0.30 -3.36
N SER A 30 -2.57 0.17 -4.68
CA SER A 30 -3.78 0.13 -5.51
C SER A 30 -4.58 -1.16 -5.28
N GLU A 31 -3.88 -2.30 -5.17
CA GLU A 31 -4.50 -3.58 -4.83
C GLU A 31 -5.14 -3.52 -3.44
N ALA A 32 -4.38 -3.07 -2.44
CA ALA A 32 -4.85 -2.91 -1.07
C ALA A 32 -6.09 -1.99 -0.99
N GLY A 33 -6.02 -0.82 -1.62
CA GLY A 33 -7.14 0.13 -1.62
C GLY A 33 -8.40 -0.41 -2.30
N LYS A 34 -8.26 -1.17 -3.40
CA LYS A 34 -9.40 -1.78 -4.09
C LYS A 34 -10.10 -2.85 -3.25
N ILE A 35 -9.33 -3.69 -2.58
CA ILE A 35 -9.82 -4.84 -1.79
C ILE A 35 -10.38 -4.37 -0.45
N LEU A 36 -9.65 -3.51 0.27
CA LEU A 36 -10.03 -3.01 1.59
C LEU A 36 -10.96 -1.78 1.54
N LYS A 37 -11.24 -1.25 0.34
CA LYS A 37 -12.04 -0.03 0.14
C LYS A 37 -11.45 1.19 0.87
N ILE A 38 -10.13 1.31 0.83
CA ILE A 38 -9.38 2.42 1.42
C ILE A 38 -8.86 3.32 0.30
N ASP A 39 -8.90 4.64 0.53
CA ASP A 39 -8.35 5.61 -0.41
C ASP A 39 -6.84 5.37 -0.64
N ILE A 40 -6.48 5.14 -1.90
CA ILE A 40 -5.11 4.81 -2.31
C ILE A 40 -4.11 5.94 -2.01
N SER A 41 -4.58 7.20 -2.01
CA SER A 41 -3.74 8.37 -1.72
C SER A 41 -3.40 8.44 -0.23
N LEU A 42 -4.33 8.01 0.65
CA LEU A 42 -4.08 7.92 2.08
C LEU A 42 -3.09 6.80 2.41
N ILE A 43 -3.22 5.63 1.78
CA ILE A 43 -2.22 4.55 1.89
C ILE A 43 -0.84 5.05 1.45
N GLY A 44 -0.77 5.74 0.31
CA GLY A 44 0.48 6.30 -0.19
C GLY A 44 1.07 7.40 0.69
N LYS A 45 0.24 8.21 1.37
CA LYS A 45 0.70 9.17 2.38
C LYS A 45 1.30 8.45 3.59
N CYS A 46 0.70 7.34 4.03
CA CYS A 46 1.23 6.52 5.13
C CYS A 46 2.60 5.94 4.79
N CYS A 47 2.75 5.34 3.61
CA CYS A 47 4.03 4.78 3.17
C CYS A 47 5.15 5.84 3.04
N LYS A 48 4.79 7.13 2.88
CA LYS A 48 5.69 8.28 2.83
C LYS A 48 5.86 8.98 4.20
N ASN A 49 5.34 8.40 5.28
CA ASN A 49 5.31 8.97 6.63
C ASN A 49 4.62 10.36 6.72
N LYS A 50 3.71 10.67 5.80
CA LYS A 50 2.90 11.91 5.81
C LYS A 50 1.58 11.76 6.57
N SER A 51 1.21 10.52 6.88
CA SER A 51 0.06 10.15 7.71
C SER A 51 0.48 8.95 8.55
N SER A 52 -0.04 8.84 9.77
CA SER A 52 0.30 7.71 10.64
C SER A 52 -0.46 6.43 10.25
N THR A 53 -1.71 6.59 9.76
CA THR A 53 -2.60 5.46 9.46
C THR A 53 -3.54 5.79 8.29
N ALA A 54 -4.07 4.74 7.66
CA ALA A 54 -5.17 4.83 6.69
C ALA A 54 -6.07 3.60 6.82
N GLY A 55 -7.39 3.82 6.90
CA GLY A 55 -8.37 2.73 7.05
C GLY A 55 -8.18 1.85 8.28
N GLY A 56 -7.62 2.40 9.37
CA GLY A 56 -7.37 1.65 10.61
C GLY A 56 -6.09 0.81 10.61
N PHE A 57 -5.21 0.98 9.61
CA PHE A 57 -3.96 0.24 9.50
C PHE A 57 -2.75 1.15 9.33
N ILE A 58 -1.58 0.64 9.70
CA ILE A 58 -0.28 1.25 9.38
C ILE A 58 0.21 0.66 8.06
N TRP A 59 0.79 1.50 7.21
CA TRP A 59 1.26 1.12 5.87
C TRP A 59 2.71 1.54 5.67
N LYS A 60 3.54 0.61 5.22
CA LYS A 60 4.95 0.86 4.88
C LYS A 60 5.28 0.28 3.52
N TYR A 61 6.24 0.87 2.81
CA TYR A 61 6.81 0.20 1.65
C TYR A 61 7.48 -1.10 2.09
N HIS A 62 7.20 -2.18 1.36
CA HIS A 62 7.89 -3.44 1.54
C HIS A 62 9.34 -3.26 1.08
N LEU A 63 10.29 -3.50 1.98
CA LEU A 63 11.71 -3.47 1.66
C LEU A 63 12.10 -4.86 1.16
N THR A 64 12.44 -4.95 -0.13
CA THR A 64 13.13 -6.10 -0.73
C THR A 64 14.63 -5.94 -0.59
#